data_AF-A0AAN9QPD7-F1
#
_entry.id   AF-A0AAN9QPD7-F1
#
_cell.length_a   1.000
_cell.length_b   1.000
_cell.length_c   1.000
_cell.angle_alpha   90.00
_cell.angle_beta   90.00
_cell.angle_gamma   90.00
#
_symmetry.space_group_name_H-M   'P 1'
#
loop_
_entity.id
_entity.type
_entity.pdbx_description
1 polymer ?
#
loop_
_entity_poly.entity_id
_entity_poly.type
_entity_poly.pdbx_seq_one_letter_code
_entity_poly.pdbx_strand_id
1 'polypeptide(L)'
;MAQKCNTGGSTVIHPRRIPIKLDAEMGESVSEQEHIEAILEGLPEEYDAMAYVICTRDNPSITLAESLLLLNEAEIQKQKIPGHGSSRFS
;
A
#
# COMPACT_ATOMS: atom_id res chain seq x y z
N MET A 1 44.98 -57.23 -18.79
CA MET A 1 43.93 -56.64 -17.93
C MET A 1 43.79 -55.17 -18.33
N ALA A 2 42.60 -54.79 -18.78
CA ALA A 2 42.27 -53.45 -19.24
C ALA A 2 41.60 -52.66 -18.12
N GLN A 3 41.89 -51.36 -17.99
CA GLN A 3 40.85 -50.35 -17.76
C GLN A 3 41.39 -48.95 -18.09
N LYS A 4 40.91 -48.44 -19.22
CA LYS A 4 40.78 -47.01 -19.51
C LYS A 4 39.74 -46.42 -18.56
N CYS A 5 39.92 -45.15 -18.18
CA CYS A 5 38.90 -44.09 -18.21
C CYS A 5 39.57 -42.75 -17.85
N ASN A 6 39.86 -41.87 -18.82
CA ASN A 6 40.10 -40.45 -18.57
C ASN A 6 38.76 -39.72 -18.70
N THR A 7 38.18 -39.37 -17.56
CA THR A 7 36.87 -38.72 -17.43
C THR A 7 37.01 -37.22 -17.66
N GLY A 8 36.15 -36.68 -18.54
CA GLY A 8 36.21 -35.33 -19.07
C GLY A 8 36.08 -34.23 -18.01
N GLY A 9 36.88 -33.17 -18.21
CA GLY A 9 36.71 -31.89 -17.52
C GLY A 9 35.53 -31.13 -18.13
N SER A 10 34.35 -31.28 -17.55
CA SER A 10 33.20 -30.43 -17.84
C SER A 10 33.37 -29.13 -17.04
N THR A 11 33.63 -28.01 -17.71
CA THR A 11 33.68 -26.70 -17.07
C THR A 11 32.25 -26.26 -16.74
N VAL A 12 31.85 -26.44 -15.48
CA VAL A 12 30.58 -25.95 -14.95
C VAL A 12 30.68 -24.42 -14.84
N ILE A 13 29.97 -23.70 -15.70
CA ILE A 13 29.79 -22.25 -15.55
C ILE A 13 28.86 -22.03 -14.35
N HIS A 14 29.40 -21.53 -13.24
CA HIS A 14 28.60 -21.18 -12.07
C HIS A 14 28.02 -19.79 -12.32
N PRO A 15 26.68 -19.60 -12.33
CA PRO A 15 26.11 -18.27 -12.43
C PRO A 15 26.54 -17.47 -11.18
N ARG A 16 27.29 -16.39 -11.39
CA ARG A 16 27.58 -15.43 -10.33
C ARG A 16 26.26 -14.78 -9.92
N ARG A 17 25.71 -15.19 -8.76
CA ARG A 17 24.66 -14.44 -8.08
C ARG A 17 25.26 -13.10 -7.67
N ILE A 18 24.88 -12.03 -8.37
CA ILE A 18 25.12 -10.67 -7.92
C ILE A 18 24.17 -10.47 -6.73
N PRO A 19 24.67 -10.19 -5.51
CA PRO A 19 23.79 -9.83 -4.42
C PRO A 19 23.20 -8.45 -4.74
N ILE A 20 21.90 -8.43 -4.99
CA ILE A 20 21.12 -7.18 -5.00
C ILE A 20 21.14 -6.72 -3.54
N LYS A 21 21.89 -5.66 -3.24
CA LYS A 21 21.77 -4.97 -1.95
C LYS A 21 20.40 -4.30 -1.97
N LEU A 22 19.42 -4.94 -1.34
CA LEU A 22 18.19 -4.29 -0.99
C LEU A 22 18.54 -3.43 0.21
N ASP A 23 18.98 -2.21 -0.05
CA ASP A 23 19.14 -1.18 0.98
C ASP A 23 17.72 -0.79 1.40
N ALA A 24 17.10 -1.66 2.20
CA ALA A 24 16.00 -1.28 3.04
C ALA A 24 16.61 -0.34 4.09
N GLU A 25 16.83 0.91 3.69
CA GLU A 25 16.84 2.03 4.64
C GLU A 25 15.58 1.84 5.46
N MET A 26 15.76 1.38 6.70
CA MET A 26 14.72 1.44 7.71
C MET A 26 14.43 2.92 7.85
N GLY A 27 13.40 3.37 7.13
CA GLY A 27 12.97 4.75 7.12
C GLY A 27 12.79 5.25 8.54
N GLU A 28 13.08 6.53 8.72
CA GLU A 28 12.90 7.25 9.97
C GLU A 28 11.50 6.95 10.54
N SER A 29 11.40 6.77 11.86
CA SER A 29 10.11 6.47 12.50
C SER A 29 9.18 7.66 12.36
N VAL A 30 8.19 7.54 11.47
CA VAL A 30 7.14 8.53 11.27
C VAL A 30 6.12 8.43 12.40
N SER A 31 5.70 9.58 12.95
CA SER A 31 4.63 9.62 13.94
C SER A 31 3.28 9.24 13.32
N GLU A 32 2.31 8.80 14.15
CA GLU A 32 0.96 8.50 13.64
C GLU A 32 0.32 9.73 12.98
N GLN A 33 0.58 10.92 13.52
CA GLN A 33 0.06 12.17 12.98
C GLN A 33 0.64 12.47 11.59
N GLU A 34 1.96 12.40 11.41
CA GLU A 34 2.61 12.59 10.11
C GLU A 34 2.15 11.54 9.09
N HIS A 35 1.92 10.30 9.54
CA HIS A 35 1.37 9.25 8.68
C HIS A 35 -0.03 9.62 8.19
N ILE A 36 -0.90 10.10 9.09
CA ILE A 36 -2.26 10.52 8.75
C ILE A 36 -2.23 11.73 7.81
N GLU A 37 -1.38 12.71 8.07
CA GLU A 37 -1.20 13.87 7.18
C GLU A 37 -0.78 13.44 5.77
N ALA A 38 0.19 12.53 5.66
CA ALA A 38 0.63 12.00 4.37
C ALA A 38 -0.50 11.25 3.62
N ILE A 39 -1.39 10.54 4.33
CA ILE A 39 -2.58 9.94 3.72
C ILE A 39 -3.50 11.04 3.18
N LEU A 40 -3.81 12.05 4.00
CA LEU A 40 -4.80 13.07 3.67
C LEU A 40 -4.35 14.01 2.55
N GLU A 41 -3.06 14.35 2.47
CA GLU A 41 -2.47 15.14 1.38
C GLU A 41 -2.58 14.47 0.01
N GLY A 42 -2.65 13.13 -0.03
CA GLY A 42 -2.76 12.35 -1.27
C GLY A 42 -4.18 12.15 -1.79
N LEU A 43 -5.21 12.63 -1.08
CA LEU A 43 -6.60 12.36 -1.42
C LEU A 43 -7.17 13.33 -2.48
N PRO A 44 -8.12 12.88 -3.32
CA PRO A 44 -8.87 13.76 -4.21
C PRO A 44 -9.80 14.74 -3.46
N GLU A 45 -10.16 15.85 -4.11
CA GLU A 45 -11.04 16.91 -3.55
C GLU A 45 -12.40 16.40 -3.02
N GLU A 46 -12.94 15.30 -3.58
CA GLU A 46 -14.18 14.67 -3.09
C GLU A 46 -14.07 14.11 -1.65
N TYR A 47 -12.85 14.06 -1.09
CA TYR A 47 -12.57 13.66 0.29
C TYR A 47 -12.31 14.84 1.24
N ASP A 48 -12.26 16.09 0.77
CA ASP A 48 -11.90 17.26 1.60
C ASP A 48 -12.74 17.37 2.88
N ALA A 49 -14.04 17.11 2.78
CA ALA A 49 -14.93 17.14 3.93
C ALA A 49 -14.57 16.06 4.96
N MET A 50 -14.20 14.86 4.52
CA MET A 50 -13.79 13.77 5.41
C MET A 50 -12.38 14.01 5.97
N ALA A 51 -11.46 14.53 5.15
CA ALA A 51 -10.12 14.93 5.58
C ALA A 51 -10.21 15.98 6.71
N TYR A 52 -11.07 17.00 6.55
CA TYR A 52 -11.32 17.98 7.60
C TYR A 52 -11.84 17.36 8.90
N VAL A 53 -12.78 16.40 8.80
CA VAL A 53 -13.30 15.68 9.97
C VAL A 53 -12.20 14.87 10.68
N ILE A 54 -11.29 14.26 9.93
CA ILE A 54 -10.16 13.51 10.51
C ILE A 54 -9.18 14.45 11.19
N CYS A 55 -8.79 15.55 10.52
CA CYS A 55 -7.85 16.54 11.04
C CYS A 55 -8.33 17.27 12.30
N THR A 56 -9.65 17.43 12.47
CA THR A 56 -10.22 18.14 13.62
C THR A 56 -10.38 17.27 14.87
N ARG A 57 -10.12 15.97 14.77
CA ARG A 57 -10.15 15.07 15.94
C ARG A 57 -8.84 15.17 16.70
N ASP A 58 -8.93 15.10 18.02
CA ASP A 58 -7.73 15.00 18.86
C ASP A 58 -7.11 13.61 18.72
N ASN A 59 -5.86 13.56 18.26
CA ASN A 59 -5.03 12.35 18.10
C ASN A 59 -5.78 11.19 17.43
N PRO A 60 -6.22 11.33 16.17
CA PRO A 60 -6.84 10.22 15.45
C PRO A 60 -5.80 9.10 15.29
N SER A 61 -6.21 7.84 15.47
CA SER A 61 -5.36 6.72 15.11
C SER A 61 -5.40 6.48 13.60
N ILE A 62 -4.33 5.92 13.05
CA ILE A 62 -4.24 5.58 11.62
C ILE A 62 -5.43 4.70 11.20
N THR A 63 -5.71 3.64 11.97
CA THR A 63 -6.82 2.72 11.70
C THR A 63 -8.17 3.43 11.66
N LEU A 64 -8.40 4.43 12.52
CA LEU A 64 -9.63 5.20 12.51
C LEU A 64 -9.74 6.06 11.24
N ALA A 65 -8.65 6.74 10.86
CA ALA A 65 -8.59 7.55 9.66
C ALA A 65 -8.88 6.68 8.41
N GLU A 66 -8.18 5.55 8.25
CA GLU A 66 -8.40 4.60 7.15
C GLU A 66 -9.85 4.09 7.11
N SER A 67 -10.41 3.72 8.26
CA SER A 67 -11.79 3.21 8.35
C SER A 67 -12.82 4.26 7.90
N LEU A 68 -12.60 5.53 8.26
CA LEU A 68 -13.46 6.63 7.83
C LEU A 68 -13.35 6.90 6.33
N LEU A 69 -12.13 6.85 5.79
CA LEU A 69 -11.90 7.03 4.36
C LEU A 69 -12.57 5.93 3.54
N LEU A 70 -12.46 4.67 3.97
CA LEU A 70 -13.16 3.53 3.35
C LEU A 70 -14.69 3.68 3.40
N LEU A 71 -15.23 4.14 4.52
CA LEU A 71 -16.66 4.41 4.64
C LEU A 71 -17.10 5.54 3.68
N ASN A 72 -16.30 6.59 3.57
CA ASN A 72 -16.56 7.70 2.65
C ASN A 72 -16.56 7.23 1.19
N GLU A 73 -15.58 6.40 0.82
CA GLU A 73 -15.48 5.83 -0.52
C GLU A 73 -16.74 5.03 -0.88
N ALA A 74 -17.24 4.18 0.02
CA ALA A 74 -18.46 3.41 -0.21
C ALA A 74 -19.69 4.31 -0.45
N GLU A 75 -19.81 5.41 0.28
CA GLU A 75 -20.90 6.37 0.08
C GLU A 75 -20.76 7.15 -1.23
N ILE A 76 -19.54 7.55 -1.62
CA ILE A 76 -19.27 8.18 -2.91
C ILE A 76 -19.62 7.22 -4.06
N GLN A 77 -19.20 5.95 -3.97
CA GLN A 77 -19.52 4.94 -4.97
C GLN A 77 -21.03 4.73 -5.11
N LYS A 78 -21.77 4.68 -3.99
CA LYS A 78 -23.23 4.58 -3.99
C LYS A 78 -23.91 5.74 -4.72
N GLN A 79 -23.37 6.96 -4.60
CA GLN A 79 -23.86 8.13 -5.31
C GLN A 79 -23.51 8.11 -6.81
N LYS A 80 -22.34 7.56 -7.16
CA LYS A 80 -21.86 7.46 -8.55
C LYS A 80 -22.61 6.41 -9.37
N ILE A 81 -23.23 5.40 -8.74
CA ILE A 81 -24.03 4.39 -9.45
C ILE A 81 -25.36 5.02 -9.92
N PRO A 82 -25.55 5.26 -11.23
CA PRO A 82 -26.78 5.85 -11.73
C PRO A 82 -27.91 4.82 -11.60
N GLY A 83 -28.87 5.08 -10.70
CA GLY A 83 -30.02 4.21 -10.45
C GLY A 83 -30.19 3.75 -9.00
N HIS A 84 -29.21 3.98 -8.13
CA HIS A 84 -29.31 3.69 -6.69
C HIS A 84 -29.40 4.98 -5.84
N GLY A 85 -30.04 6.02 -6.38
CA GLY A 85 -30.64 7.03 -5.52
C GLY A 85 -31.58 6.33 -4.56
N SER A 86 -31.32 6.44 -3.26
CA SER A 86 -32.20 5.92 -2.23
C SER A 86 -33.63 6.36 -2.54
N SER A 87 -34.45 5.44 -3.03
CA SER A 87 -35.90 5.55 -2.94
C SER A 87 -36.22 5.45 -1.45
N ARG A 88 -36.14 6.60 -0.78
CA ARG A 88 -36.73 6.83 0.52
C ARG A 88 -37.70 7.99 0.31
N PHE A 89 -38.94 7.74 0.71
CA PHE A 89 -40.12 8.60 0.66
C PHE A 89 -40.98 8.48 -0.61
N SER A 90 -41.92 7.52 -0.56
CA SER A 90 -43.34 7.70 -0.87
C SER A 90 -44.14 6.70 -0.05
#